data_AF-A0A4R9ERT6-F1
#
_entry.id   AF-A0A4R9ERT6-F1
#
_cell.length_a   1.000
_cell.length_b   1.000
_cell.length_c   1.000
_cell.angle_alpha   90.00
_cell.angle_beta   90.00
_cell.angle_gamma   90.00
#
_symmetry.space_group_name_H-M   'P 1'
#
loop_
_entity.id
_entity.type
_entity.pdbx_description
1 polymer ?
#
loop_
_entity_poly.entity_id
_entity_poly.type
_entity_poly.pdbx_seq_one_letter_code
_entity_poly.pdbx_strand_id
1 'polypeptide(L)' 'MTPTICGYMELSLADEVGHDLAPDCCDDEMTGKVTDGGHKEYTRGDCGTVLEVDDLGLVWDIREKANTVAA' A
#
# COMPACT_ATOMS: atom_id res chain seq x y z
N MET A 1 11.69 10.85 1.81
CA MET A 1 10.46 11.11 1.05
C MET A 1 10.41 10.03 -0.01
N THR A 2 9.39 9.15 0.07
CA THR A 2 8.92 8.02 -0.77
C THR A 2 8.46 6.94 0.20
N PRO A 3 7.15 6.64 0.26
CA PRO A 3 6.47 5.84 -0.75
C PRO A 3 5.27 6.58 -1.33
N THR A 4 4.90 6.32 -2.58
CA THR A 4 3.62 6.82 -3.09
C THR A 4 2.98 5.71 -3.96
N ILE A 5 1.64 5.65 -4.11
CA ILE A 5 0.98 4.77 -5.10
C ILE A 5 -0.08 5.48 -5.97
N CYS A 6 -0.35 4.86 -7.12
CA CYS A 6 -1.18 5.15 -8.30
C CYS A 6 -0.46 5.85 -9.45
N GLY A 7 -0.15 5.06 -10.49
CA GLY A 7 0.28 5.48 -11.84
C GLY A 7 1.69 6.04 -11.98
N TYR A 8 2.31 6.51 -10.89
CA TYR A 8 3.53 7.31 -10.95
C TYR A 8 4.61 6.89 -9.92
N MET A 9 4.59 5.66 -9.39
CA MET A 9 5.54 5.28 -8.33
C MET A 9 6.29 3.98 -8.48
N GLU A 10 7.56 4.11 -8.10
CA GLU A 10 8.68 3.21 -8.19
C GLU A 10 8.79 2.29 -6.96
N LEU A 11 7.67 1.82 -6.38
CA LEU A 11 7.73 0.79 -5.33
C LEU A 11 7.69 -0.59 -5.98
N SER A 12 8.69 -1.39 -5.64
CA SER A 12 8.85 -2.78 -6.01
C SER A 12 8.73 -3.67 -4.78
N LEU A 13 8.58 -4.97 -5.02
CA LEU A 13 8.68 -5.96 -3.96
C LEU A 13 10.04 -5.81 -3.24
N ALA A 14 10.02 -5.98 -1.92
CA ALA A 14 11.16 -5.81 -1.02
C ALA A 14 11.68 -4.36 -0.84
N ASP A 15 11.01 -3.34 -1.39
CA ASP A 15 11.31 -1.96 -1.00
C ASP A 15 10.94 -1.71 0.46
N GLU A 16 11.74 -0.87 1.13
CA GLU A 16 11.52 -0.49 2.53
C GLU A 16 10.56 0.71 2.61
N VAL A 17 9.38 0.48 3.19
CA VAL A 17 8.40 1.52 3.51
C VAL A 17 8.59 2.02 4.95
N GLY A 18 9.20 1.18 5.79
CA GLY A 18 9.41 1.43 7.20
C GLY A 18 8.25 0.89 8.04
N HIS A 19 8.59 0.39 9.23
CA HIS A 19 7.64 -0.30 10.08
C HIS A 19 6.49 0.60 10.56
N ASP A 20 6.71 1.90 10.78
CA ASP A 20 5.73 2.80 11.40
C ASP A 20 5.22 3.94 10.49
N LEU A 21 5.51 3.86 9.20
CA LEU A 21 5.07 4.87 8.23
C LEU A 21 3.93 4.32 7.38
N ALA A 22 2.86 5.11 7.27
CA ALA A 22 1.84 4.88 6.27
C ALA A 22 2.38 5.39 4.92
N PRO A 23 2.34 4.55 3.86
CA PRO A 23 2.67 5.00 2.51
C PRO A 23 1.62 6.00 2.02
N ASP A 24 2.05 6.93 1.17
CA ASP A 24 1.14 7.84 0.48
C ASP A 24 0.59 7.17 -0.80
N CYS A 25 -0.53 7.64 -1.31
CA CYS A 25 -1.14 7.20 -2.56
C CYS A 25 -1.93 8.36 -3.17
N CYS A 26 -1.53 8.81 -4.37
CA CYS A 26 -2.06 10.02 -5.01
C CYS A 26 -2.01 11.26 -4.09
N ASP A 27 -0.87 11.48 -3.44
CA ASP A 27 -0.65 12.61 -2.52
C ASP A 27 -1.51 12.57 -1.23
N ASP A 28 -2.19 11.46 -0.96
CA ASP A 28 -2.97 11.22 0.27
C ASP A 28 -2.45 9.98 1.03
N GLU A 29 -2.43 10.05 2.37
CA GLU A 29 -2.00 8.94 3.23
C GLU A 29 -2.95 7.72 3.08
N MET A 30 -2.38 6.53 2.90
CA MET A 30 -3.19 5.31 2.84
C MET A 30 -3.69 4.88 4.23
N THR A 31 -4.89 4.31 4.29
CA THR A 31 -5.41 3.77 5.54
C THR A 31 -4.83 2.38 5.81
N GLY A 32 -4.09 2.24 6.91
CA GLY A 32 -3.47 0.98 7.34
C GLY A 32 -4.31 0.19 8.35
N LYS A 33 -4.28 -1.14 8.26
CA LYS A 33 -4.73 -2.06 9.32
C LYS A 33 -3.70 -3.16 9.54
N VAL A 34 -3.58 -3.63 10.78
CA VAL A 34 -2.78 -4.82 11.10
C VAL A 34 -3.62 -6.07 10.81
N THR A 35 -3.05 -7.01 10.09
CA THR A 35 -3.65 -8.31 9.79
C THR A 35 -3.33 -9.33 10.90
N ASP A 36 -4.08 -10.42 10.96
CA ASP A 36 -3.89 -11.48 11.98
C ASP A 36 -2.48 -12.12 11.93
N GLY A 37 -1.79 -12.01 10.79
CA GLY A 37 -0.41 -12.47 10.60
C GLY A 37 0.68 -11.46 10.99
N GLY A 38 0.33 -10.29 11.55
CA GLY A 38 1.29 -9.26 11.94
C GLY A 38 1.71 -8.31 10.82
N HIS A 39 1.30 -8.58 9.57
CA HIS A 39 1.55 -7.69 8.44
C HIS A 39 0.61 -6.48 8.46
N LYS A 40 1.02 -5.37 7.87
CA LYS A 40 0.20 -4.16 7.69
C LYS A 40 -0.35 -4.12 6.27
N GLU A 41 -1.67 -4.05 6.13
CA GLU A 41 -2.35 -3.83 4.86
C GLU A 41 -2.78 -2.36 4.77
N TYR A 42 -2.22 -1.63 3.80
CA TYR A 42 -2.60 -0.27 3.48
C TYR A 42 -3.52 -0.28 2.27
N THR A 43 -4.71 0.31 2.41
CA THR A 43 -5.68 0.42 1.32
C THR A 43 -6.00 1.89 1.05
N ARG A 44 -6.05 2.27 -0.22
CA ARG A 44 -6.64 3.53 -0.65
C ARG A 44 -7.96 3.25 -1.36
N GLY A 45 -9.06 3.75 -0.80
CA GLY A 45 -10.42 3.47 -1.28
C GLY A 45 -10.67 3.95 -2.71
N ASP A 46 -10.14 5.11 -3.08
CA ASP A 46 -10.50 5.79 -4.33
C ASP A 46 -9.88 5.17 -5.59
N CYS A 47 -8.65 4.65 -5.51
CA CYS A 47 -8.00 3.97 -6.63
C CYS A 47 -7.98 2.45 -6.51
N GLY A 48 -8.40 1.90 -5.36
CA GLY A 48 -8.43 0.45 -5.15
C GLY A 48 -7.05 -0.18 -4.90
N THR A 49 -5.98 0.60 -4.80
CA THR A 49 -4.65 0.10 -4.45
C THR A 49 -4.65 -0.51 -3.04
N VAL A 50 -4.04 -1.68 -2.94
CA VAL A 50 -3.73 -2.38 -1.70
C VAL A 50 -2.22 -2.67 -1.67
N LEU A 51 -1.54 -2.21 -0.63
CA LEU A 51 -0.15 -2.51 -0.32
C LEU A 51 -0.08 -3.36 0.94
N GLU A 52 0.63 -4.48 0.89
CA GLU A 52 0.98 -5.24 2.08
C GLU A 52 2.45 -5.05 2.44
N VAL A 53 2.68 -4.76 3.71
CA VAL A 53 4.00 -4.57 4.30
C VAL A 53 4.16 -5.57 5.43
N ASP A 54 5.28 -6.29 5.46
CA ASP A 54 5.58 -7.26 6.51
C ASP A 54 5.93 -6.60 7.85
N ASP A 55 6.19 -7.40 8.88
CA ASP A 55 6.58 -6.93 10.22
C ASP A 55 7.97 -6.27 10.26
N LEU A 56 8.76 -6.37 9.19
CA LEU A 56 10.05 -5.71 9.03
C LEU A 56 9.94 -4.37 8.30
N GLY A 57 8.75 -4.00 7.81
CA GLY A 57 8.55 -2.75 7.07
C GLY A 57 8.88 -2.86 5.58
N LEU A 58 8.93 -4.08 5.03
CA LEU A 58 9.21 -4.32 3.61
C LEU A 58 7.93 -4.60 2.82
N VAL A 59 7.89 -4.14 1.57
CA VAL A 59 6.79 -4.44 0.66
C VAL A 59 6.75 -5.94 0.34
N TRP A 60 5.69 -6.58 0.80
CA TRP A 60 5.43 -8.00 0.57
C TRP A 60 4.57 -8.23 -0.68
N ASP A 61 3.57 -7.38 -0.91
CA ASP A 61 2.65 -7.52 -2.04
C ASP A 61 2.06 -6.16 -2.46
N ILE A 62 1.81 -6.00 -3.76
CA ILE A 62 1.18 -4.81 -4.35
C ILE A 62 0.07 -5.28 -5.28
N ARG A 63 -1.17 -4.89 -4.98
CA ARG A 63 -2.34 -5.31 -5.76
C ARG A 63 -3.31 -4.16 -5.95
N GLU A 64 -4.06 -4.22 -7.05
CA GLU A 64 -5.22 -3.34 -7.26
C GLU A 64 -6.49 -4.17 -7.12
N LYS A 65 -7.41 -3.74 -6.25
CA LYS A 65 -8.77 -4.26 -6.28
C LYS A 65 -9.36 -3.91 -7.63
N ALA A 66 -10.03 -4.88 -8.26
CA ALA A 66 -10.83 -4.62 -9.44
C ALA A 66 -11.86 -3.52 -9.08
N ASN A 67 -11.57 -2.29 -9.49
CA ASN A 67 -12.51 -1.20 -9.36
C ASN A 67 -13.70 -1.61 -10.24
N THR A 68 -14.80 -2.03 -9.63
CA THR A 68 -16.02 -2.33 -10.37
C THR A 68 -16.61 -0.98 -10.75
N VAL A 69 -15.99 -0.30 -11.71
CA VAL A 69 -16.69 0.66 -12.56
C VAL A 69 -17.72 -0.18 -13.28
N ALA A 70 -18.91 -0.25 -12.69
CA ALA A 70 -20.09 -0.79 -13.31
C ALA A 70 -20.23 -0.14 -14.69
N ALA A 71 -20.17 -0.99 -15.72
CA ALA A 71 -20.50 -0.63 -17.09
C ALA A 71 -21.99 -0.28 -17.22
#